data_AF-A0A940QW65-F1
#
_entry.id   AF-A0A940QW65-F1
#
_cell.length_a   1.000
_cell.length_b   1.000
_cell.length_c   1.000
_cell.angle_alpha   90.00
_cell.angle_beta   90.00
_cell.angle_gamma   90.00
#
_symmetry.space_group_name_H-M   'P 1'
#
loop_
_entity.id
_entity.type
_entity.pdbx_description
1 polymer ?
#
loop_
_entity_poly.entity_id
_entity_poly.type
_entity_poly.pdbx_seq_one_letter_code
_entity_poly.pdbx_strand_id
1 'polypeptide(L)'
;MKRRTFLLQGGLLTTGYAILSSSPSWAANALNDMAGKDELYDLFRNPPSIYRPFVRWWWNGDKVEKAELIRELHVMKEAGIGGVEINPIKFPNKADDMGKPTLRWLSPEWTDALESTVKEAKNIGITCDLIVGSGWPFGAEYLEGEERCQLMVIGTKKLEGPLEYEVSEFDLLKEADPPLQSPFSGRTLEFISLKLAPATMSSLDEVKDLSQHIGKKTIKLNIPNGKWVLYTQVKIIGFMEVINGAPGAEGPVLNHLDEKAVKKYLNHMTDSIQSRMGPLAPWIRSFFSDSMEQEGANWTSDMAEQFRKRRGYDLMPYLPFTMFKTGGMGNTIDYNYGASFTPEFNDIIQRVRYDYDLTKSELLEERFIKPFTEWCRQNKVKSRAQAYGRCFFPLEG
;
A
#
# COMPACT_ATOMS: atom_id res chain seq x y z
N MET A 1 20.67 52.29 17.75
CA MET A 1 21.78 51.89 18.64
C MET A 1 21.22 51.30 19.93
N LYS A 2 21.43 50.00 20.18
CA LYS A 2 20.88 49.30 21.35
C LYS A 2 21.79 49.55 22.56
N ARG A 3 21.20 50.03 23.66
CA ARG A 3 21.87 50.43 24.93
C ARG A 3 22.82 49.36 25.52
N ARG A 4 22.60 48.08 25.20
CA ARG A 4 23.46 46.95 25.58
C ARG A 4 24.80 46.90 24.84
N THR A 5 24.84 47.28 23.56
CA THR A 5 26.06 47.22 22.73
C THR A 5 27.06 48.29 23.14
N PHE A 6 26.58 49.46 23.57
CA PHE A 6 27.42 50.57 24.06
C PHE A 6 28.09 50.25 25.41
N LEU A 7 27.42 49.55 26.32
CA LEU A 7 28.00 49.15 27.61
C LEU A 7 29.04 48.03 27.47
N LEU A 8 28.87 47.12 26.50
CA LEU A 8 29.84 46.06 26.22
C LEU A 8 31.07 46.57 25.46
N GLN A 9 30.90 47.50 24.52
CA GLN A 9 32.03 48.13 23.83
C GLN A 9 32.76 49.18 24.70
N GLY A 10 32.05 49.86 25.60
CA GLY A 10 32.62 50.82 26.54
C GLY A 10 33.52 50.21 27.61
N GLY A 11 33.28 48.94 27.98
CA GLY A 11 34.14 48.20 28.92
C GLY A 11 35.43 47.65 28.30
N LEU A 12 35.54 47.62 26.97
CA LEU A 12 36.66 47.01 26.25
C LEU A 12 37.73 48.01 25.76
N LEU A 13 37.52 49.33 25.96
CA LEU A 13 38.39 50.36 25.41
C LEU A 13 39.36 51.04 26.39
N THR A 14 39.48 50.59 27.64
CA THR A 14 40.45 51.21 28.58
C THR A 14 41.47 50.28 29.22
N THR A 15 41.34 48.95 29.11
CA THR A 15 42.37 48.03 29.63
C THR A 15 42.27 46.70 28.91
N GLY A 16 43.20 46.38 28.00
CA GLY A 16 43.17 45.05 27.39
C GLY A 16 44.10 44.76 26.22
N TYR A 17 45.01 45.64 25.81
CA TYR A 17 46.03 45.29 24.82
C TYR A 17 47.14 44.36 25.37
N ALA A 18 46.95 43.76 26.56
CA ALA A 18 48.01 43.05 27.29
C ALA A 18 47.59 41.69 27.89
N ILE A 19 46.43 41.12 27.56
CA ILE A 19 46.03 39.78 28.06
C ILE A 19 45.43 38.96 26.91
N LEU A 20 46.25 38.49 25.98
CA LEU A 20 45.83 37.56 24.92
C LEU A 20 46.62 36.24 24.91
N SER A 21 47.46 35.98 25.92
CA SER A 21 48.26 34.75 25.98
C SER A 21 47.96 33.82 27.17
N SER A 22 46.94 34.11 27.99
CA SER A 22 46.62 33.28 29.17
C SER A 22 45.13 33.22 29.52
N SER A 23 44.25 33.10 28.52
CA SER A 23 42.83 32.87 28.78
C SER A 23 42.59 31.40 29.18
N PRO A 24 42.02 31.12 30.37
CA PRO A 24 41.70 29.76 30.79
C PRO A 24 40.58 29.16 29.92
N SER A 25 40.60 27.83 29.76
CA SER A 25 39.73 27.04 28.88
C SER A 25 38.22 27.29 29.03
N TRP A 26 37.76 27.81 30.18
CA TRP A 26 36.37 28.20 30.40
C TRP A 26 35.94 29.46 29.63
N ALA A 27 36.85 30.40 29.36
CA ALA A 27 36.56 31.60 28.56
C ALA A 27 36.44 31.27 27.06
N ALA A 28 37.24 30.32 26.57
CA ALA A 28 37.12 29.77 25.22
C ALA A 28 35.80 28.99 25.06
N ASN A 29 35.41 28.19 26.06
CA ASN A 29 34.12 27.49 26.07
C ASN A 29 32.92 28.44 26.09
N ALA A 30 32.97 29.55 26.85
CA ALA A 30 31.89 30.53 26.88
C ALA A 30 31.74 31.30 25.54
N LEU A 31 32.84 31.59 24.85
CA LEU A 31 32.82 32.19 23.51
C LEU A 31 32.29 31.20 22.46
N ASN A 32 32.66 29.92 22.54
CA ASN A 32 32.13 28.86 21.66
C ASN A 32 30.63 28.62 21.91
N ASP A 33 30.19 28.70 23.17
CA ASP A 33 28.80 28.51 23.58
C ASP A 33 27.92 29.72 23.20
N MET A 34 28.49 30.94 23.17
CA MET A 34 27.82 32.12 22.59
C MET A 34 27.77 32.08 21.07
N ALA A 35 28.87 31.68 20.40
CA ALA A 35 28.90 31.52 18.94
C ALA A 35 27.90 30.45 18.46
N GLY A 36 27.82 29.30 19.15
CA GLY A 36 26.83 28.25 18.86
C GLY A 36 25.38 28.67 19.17
N LYS A 37 25.14 29.55 20.14
CA LYS A 37 23.81 30.12 20.42
C LYS A 37 23.35 31.09 19.32
N ASP A 38 24.26 31.91 18.79
CA ASP A 38 23.96 32.80 17.66
C ASP A 38 23.72 31.99 16.37
N GLU A 39 24.47 30.92 16.12
CA GLU A 39 24.25 30.02 14.97
C GLU A 39 22.91 29.27 15.03
N LEU A 40 22.55 28.70 16.17
CA LEU A 40 21.25 28.01 16.34
C LEU A 40 20.09 28.98 16.25
N TYR A 41 20.23 30.20 16.78
CA TYR A 41 19.21 31.23 16.68
C TYR A 41 19.05 31.74 15.25
N ASP A 42 20.14 31.86 14.49
CA ASP A 42 20.11 32.23 13.08
C ASP A 42 19.53 31.11 12.20
N LEU A 43 19.87 29.85 12.50
CA LEU A 43 19.24 28.68 11.89
C LEU A 43 17.72 28.64 12.16
N PHE A 44 17.31 28.92 13.39
CA PHE A 44 15.89 28.97 13.77
C PHE A 44 15.15 30.12 13.08
N ARG A 45 15.77 31.30 12.97
CA ARG A 45 15.18 32.45 12.26
C ARG A 45 15.13 32.26 10.75
N ASN A 46 16.13 31.61 10.17
CA ASN A 46 16.27 31.43 8.73
C ASN A 46 16.55 29.96 8.38
N PRO A 47 15.60 29.05 8.60
CA PRO A 47 15.82 27.63 8.38
C PRO A 47 16.05 27.33 6.89
N PRO A 48 17.09 26.56 6.55
CA PRO A 48 17.28 25.99 5.23
C PRO A 48 16.02 25.24 4.74
N SER A 49 15.87 25.11 3.42
CA SER A 49 14.70 24.48 2.80
C SER A 49 14.45 23.04 3.26
N ILE A 50 15.49 22.31 3.67
CA ILE A 50 15.39 20.94 4.18
C ILE A 50 14.57 20.83 5.48
N TYR A 51 14.38 21.92 6.22
CA TYR A 51 13.57 21.96 7.46
C TYR A 51 12.15 22.48 7.23
N ARG A 52 11.82 22.89 6.00
CA ARG A 52 10.49 23.39 5.66
C ARG A 52 9.52 22.23 5.43
N PRO A 53 8.23 22.42 5.73
CA PRO A 53 7.23 21.37 5.53
C PRO A 53 7.08 21.03 4.05
N PHE A 54 6.64 19.80 3.81
CA PHE A 54 6.20 19.33 2.50
C PHE A 54 4.69 19.29 2.46
N VAL A 55 4.11 19.39 1.26
CA VAL A 55 2.67 19.25 1.05
C VAL A 55 2.36 18.13 0.06
N ARG A 56 1.26 17.42 0.28
CA ARG A 56 0.68 16.53 -0.73
C ARG A 56 -0.01 17.38 -1.78
N TRP A 57 0.38 17.23 -3.04
CA TRP A 57 -0.10 18.03 -4.15
C TRP A 57 -0.85 17.14 -5.14
N TRP A 58 -2.17 17.22 -5.07
CA TRP A 58 -3.06 16.40 -5.89
C TRP A 58 -3.22 16.96 -7.30
N TRP A 59 -2.84 16.17 -8.29
CA TRP A 59 -3.15 16.41 -9.69
C TRP A 59 -4.50 15.77 -10.01
N ASN A 60 -5.57 16.49 -9.66
CA ASN A 60 -6.94 15.99 -9.75
C ASN A 60 -7.32 15.68 -11.21
N GLY A 61 -7.67 14.42 -11.47
CA GLY A 61 -7.96 13.87 -12.79
C GLY A 61 -6.81 13.95 -13.79
N ASP A 62 -5.59 14.28 -13.33
CA ASP A 62 -4.50 14.76 -14.18
C ASP A 62 -4.98 15.86 -15.17
N LYS A 63 -5.97 16.66 -14.77
CA LYS A 63 -6.47 17.81 -15.52
C LYS A 63 -5.61 19.02 -15.24
N VAL A 64 -4.36 18.95 -15.67
CA VAL A 64 -3.30 19.90 -15.31
C VAL A 64 -2.75 20.63 -16.53
N GLU A 65 -2.33 21.88 -16.33
CA GLU A 65 -1.69 22.71 -17.35
C GLU A 65 -0.32 23.16 -16.86
N LYS A 66 0.71 23.07 -17.70
CA LYS A 66 2.10 23.38 -17.31
C LYS A 66 2.28 24.76 -16.69
N ALA A 67 1.64 25.78 -17.26
CA ALA A 67 1.72 27.15 -16.75
C ALA A 67 1.13 27.26 -15.33
N GLU A 68 0.06 26.52 -15.06
CA GLU A 68 -0.59 26.52 -13.76
C GLU A 68 0.23 25.74 -12.74
N LEU A 69 0.78 24.57 -13.10
CA LEU A 69 1.69 23.80 -12.24
C LEU A 69 2.91 24.64 -11.81
N ILE A 70 3.48 25.42 -12.72
CA ILE A 70 4.57 26.35 -12.42
C ILE A 70 4.10 27.46 -11.47
N ARG A 71 2.94 28.07 -11.75
CA ARG A 71 2.37 29.12 -10.89
C ARG A 71 2.14 28.61 -9.46
N GLU A 72 1.58 27.42 -9.30
CA GLU A 72 1.34 26.78 -8.01
C GLU A 72 2.64 26.52 -7.24
N LEU A 73 3.72 26.08 -7.92
CA LEU A 73 5.05 25.94 -7.31
C LEU A 73 5.58 27.27 -6.74
N HIS A 74 5.41 28.38 -7.46
CA HIS A 74 5.81 29.70 -6.95
C HIS A 74 4.98 30.14 -5.75
N VAL A 75 3.65 29.92 -5.79
CA VAL A 75 2.77 30.20 -4.63
C VAL A 75 3.21 29.39 -3.41
N MET A 76 3.50 28.10 -3.59
CA MET A 76 4.00 27.24 -2.51
C MET A 76 5.36 27.73 -1.99
N LYS A 77 6.27 28.16 -2.87
CA LYS A 77 7.58 28.71 -2.50
C LYS A 77 7.47 29.96 -1.65
N GLU A 78 6.63 30.91 -2.07
CA GLU A 78 6.34 32.16 -1.37
C GLU A 78 5.73 31.91 0.00
N ALA A 79 4.86 30.89 0.12
CA ALA A 79 4.27 30.45 1.38
C ALA A 79 5.27 29.72 2.32
N GLY A 80 6.51 29.49 1.88
CA GLY A 80 7.53 28.85 2.71
C GLY A 80 7.53 27.31 2.67
N ILE A 81 6.88 26.69 1.68
CA ILE A 81 6.94 25.25 1.46
C ILE A 81 8.34 24.84 0.94
N GLY A 82 8.87 23.73 1.45
CA GLY A 82 10.19 23.19 1.08
C GLY A 82 10.14 22.07 0.06
N GLY A 83 8.99 21.41 -0.06
CA GLY A 83 8.82 20.29 -0.97
C GLY A 83 7.37 19.94 -1.24
N VAL A 84 7.17 19.18 -2.30
CA VAL A 84 5.87 18.68 -2.75
C VAL A 84 5.93 17.17 -2.96
N GLU A 85 4.85 16.49 -2.64
CA GLU A 85 4.61 15.10 -3.02
C GLU A 85 3.56 15.10 -4.13
N ILE A 86 4.00 14.93 -5.37
CA ILE A 86 3.14 14.93 -6.56
C ILE A 86 2.31 13.64 -6.55
N ASN A 87 0.98 13.81 -6.61
CA ASN A 87 0.02 12.72 -6.51
C ASN A 87 -1.06 12.84 -7.58
N PRO A 88 -0.95 12.13 -8.71
CA PRO A 88 -2.06 11.91 -9.62
C PRO A 88 -3.22 11.21 -8.89
N ILE A 89 -4.44 11.72 -9.03
CA ILE A 89 -5.62 11.16 -8.35
C ILE A 89 -6.87 11.38 -9.21
N LYS A 90 -7.88 10.53 -9.06
CA LYS A 90 -9.17 10.63 -9.75
C LYS A 90 -9.82 12.00 -9.57
N PHE A 91 -10.45 12.51 -10.63
CA PHE A 91 -11.25 13.72 -10.53
C PHE A 91 -12.55 13.46 -9.73
N PRO A 92 -12.96 14.34 -8.81
CA PRO A 92 -14.20 14.15 -8.07
C PRO A 92 -15.42 14.12 -9.01
N ASN A 93 -16.21 13.04 -8.96
CA ASN A 93 -17.35 12.79 -9.88
C ASN A 93 -18.40 13.92 -9.97
N LYS A 94 -18.49 14.78 -8.94
CA LYS A 94 -19.51 15.86 -8.85
C LYS A 94 -18.91 17.27 -9.00
N ALA A 95 -17.61 17.38 -9.22
CA ALA A 95 -16.95 18.67 -9.39
C ALA A 95 -17.07 19.15 -10.85
N ASP A 96 -17.08 20.47 -11.03
CA ASP A 96 -16.89 21.09 -12.35
C ASP A 96 -15.42 20.98 -12.74
N ASP A 97 -15.15 20.34 -13.88
CA ASP A 97 -13.81 20.14 -14.40
C ASP A 97 -13.32 21.30 -15.28
N MET A 98 -14.14 22.34 -15.42
CA MET A 98 -13.88 23.54 -16.20
C MET A 98 -13.52 23.23 -17.67
N GLY A 99 -13.96 22.07 -18.19
CA GLY A 99 -13.65 21.59 -19.54
C GLY A 99 -12.17 21.25 -19.76
N LYS A 100 -11.38 21.05 -18.70
CA LYS A 100 -9.94 20.78 -18.81
C LYS A 100 -9.69 19.33 -19.27
N PRO A 101 -8.85 19.11 -20.30
CA PRO A 101 -8.52 17.77 -20.75
C PRO A 101 -7.73 17.02 -19.68
N THR A 102 -7.94 15.71 -19.61
CA THR A 102 -7.16 14.81 -18.74
C THR A 102 -5.89 14.36 -19.46
N LEU A 103 -4.76 14.38 -18.75
CA LEU A 103 -3.56 13.70 -19.20
C LEU A 103 -3.60 12.26 -18.67
N ARG A 104 -3.24 11.29 -19.52
CA ARG A 104 -3.21 9.89 -19.10
C ARG A 104 -1.90 9.61 -18.37
N TRP A 105 -1.96 8.99 -17.20
CA TRP A 105 -0.79 8.65 -16.39
C TRP A 105 0.27 7.91 -17.25
N LEU A 106 1.53 8.37 -17.14
CA LEU A 106 2.68 7.93 -17.94
C LEU A 106 2.64 8.19 -19.46
N SER A 107 1.65 8.93 -19.98
CA SER A 107 1.67 9.34 -21.40
C SER A 107 2.80 10.34 -21.70
N PRO A 108 3.17 10.53 -22.98
CA PRO A 108 4.13 11.55 -23.39
C PRO A 108 3.77 12.97 -22.92
N GLU A 109 2.48 13.30 -22.85
CA GLU A 109 1.97 14.60 -22.40
C GLU A 109 2.03 14.73 -20.87
N TRP A 110 1.67 13.68 -20.13
CA TRP A 110 1.79 13.66 -18.68
C TRP A 110 3.26 13.77 -18.24
N THR A 111 4.16 13.03 -18.90
CA THR A 111 5.60 13.09 -18.63
C THR A 111 6.22 14.44 -19.00
N ASP A 112 5.71 15.14 -20.03
CA ASP A 112 6.10 16.52 -20.36
C ASP A 112 5.67 17.53 -19.28
N ALA A 113 4.49 17.35 -18.70
CA ALA A 113 4.02 18.14 -17.57
C ALA A 113 4.85 17.89 -16.30
N LEU A 114 5.16 16.62 -16.00
CA LEU A 114 6.05 16.25 -14.91
C LEU A 114 7.44 16.86 -15.09
N GLU A 115 8.03 16.74 -16.28
CA GLU A 115 9.35 17.28 -16.60
C GLU A 115 9.42 18.80 -16.34
N SER A 116 8.43 19.55 -16.84
CA SER A 116 8.35 21.00 -16.65
C SER A 116 8.25 21.36 -15.16
N THR A 117 7.44 20.61 -14.42
CA THR A 117 7.21 20.80 -12.98
C THR A 117 8.48 20.58 -12.17
N VAL A 118 9.15 19.43 -12.34
CA VAL A 118 10.32 19.10 -11.52
C VAL A 118 11.55 19.92 -11.88
N LYS A 119 11.67 20.36 -13.14
CA LYS A 119 12.71 21.32 -13.55
C LYS A 119 12.51 22.67 -12.87
N GLU A 120 11.27 23.17 -12.87
CA GLU A 120 10.99 24.44 -12.21
C GLU A 120 11.14 24.35 -10.70
N ALA A 121 10.62 23.28 -10.08
CA ALA A 121 10.80 23.04 -8.65
C ALA A 121 12.28 23.08 -8.27
N LYS A 122 13.15 22.44 -9.05
CA LYS A 122 14.61 22.51 -8.86
C LYS A 122 15.16 23.94 -8.99
N ASN A 123 14.74 24.69 -10.01
CA ASN A 123 15.17 26.07 -10.23
C ASN A 123 14.86 26.97 -9.03
N ILE A 124 13.69 26.79 -8.41
CA ILE A 124 13.26 27.59 -7.25
C ILE A 124 13.58 26.94 -5.90
N GLY A 125 14.27 25.80 -5.89
CA GLY A 125 14.69 25.11 -4.67
C GLY A 125 13.54 24.50 -3.86
N ILE A 126 12.53 23.95 -4.53
CA ILE A 126 11.52 23.03 -3.99
C ILE A 126 11.95 21.59 -4.28
N THR A 127 11.83 20.73 -3.27
CA THR A 127 12.10 19.29 -3.41
C THR A 127 10.87 18.55 -3.89
N CYS A 128 11.00 17.63 -4.86
CA CYS A 128 9.88 16.81 -5.32
C CYS A 128 9.99 15.36 -4.85
N ASP A 129 8.91 14.84 -4.31
CA ASP A 129 8.62 13.41 -4.20
C ASP A 129 7.47 13.05 -5.16
N LEU A 130 7.38 11.78 -5.56
CA LEU A 130 6.36 11.31 -6.49
C LEU A 130 5.74 10.02 -5.96
N ILE A 131 4.41 9.93 -5.94
CA ILE A 131 3.72 8.65 -5.66
C ILE A 131 4.01 7.65 -6.78
N VAL A 132 4.12 6.37 -6.43
CA VAL A 132 4.11 5.29 -7.42
C VAL A 132 2.66 4.97 -7.78
N GLY A 133 2.34 5.05 -9.08
CA GLY A 133 0.97 4.92 -9.56
C GLY A 133 0.17 6.23 -9.46
N SER A 134 -1.12 6.07 -9.26
CA SER A 134 -2.09 7.13 -8.95
C SER A 134 -3.08 6.56 -7.93
N GLY A 135 -3.61 7.38 -7.04
CA GLY A 135 -4.49 6.87 -5.98
C GLY A 135 -3.78 5.79 -5.16
N TRP A 136 -4.52 4.77 -4.70
CA TRP A 136 -3.95 3.65 -3.94
C TRP A 136 -4.83 2.41 -4.01
N PRO A 137 -4.31 1.18 -3.80
CA PRO A 137 -2.89 0.79 -3.89
C PRO A 137 -2.36 0.85 -5.33
N PHE A 138 -1.14 0.34 -5.58
CA PHE A 138 -0.56 0.35 -6.93
C PHE A 138 -1.42 -0.47 -7.89
N GLY A 139 -1.70 0.09 -9.06
CA GLY A 139 -2.45 -0.57 -10.12
C GLY A 139 -2.42 0.23 -11.41
N ALA A 140 -2.89 -0.39 -12.48
CA ALA A 140 -2.97 0.23 -13.80
C ALA A 140 -3.89 -0.57 -14.73
N GLU A 141 -4.37 0.09 -15.77
CA GLU A 141 -5.30 -0.50 -16.74
C GLU A 141 -4.65 -1.63 -17.58
N TYR A 142 -3.33 -1.65 -17.70
CA TYR A 142 -2.58 -2.63 -18.52
C TYR A 142 -2.27 -3.95 -17.80
N LEU A 143 -2.66 -4.12 -16.53
CA LEU A 143 -2.36 -5.35 -15.79
C LEU A 143 -3.24 -6.51 -16.29
N GLU A 144 -2.63 -7.68 -16.48
CA GLU A 144 -3.27 -8.85 -17.07
C GLU A 144 -3.15 -10.09 -16.18
N GLY A 145 -4.15 -10.96 -16.23
CA GLY A 145 -4.11 -12.27 -15.58
C GLY A 145 -3.65 -12.23 -14.12
N GLU A 146 -2.58 -12.96 -13.82
CA GLU A 146 -2.03 -13.12 -12.47
C GLU A 146 -1.28 -11.90 -11.94
N GLU A 147 -1.02 -10.90 -12.80
CA GLU A 147 -0.45 -9.61 -12.39
C GLU A 147 -1.45 -8.79 -11.55
N ARG A 148 -2.73 -9.18 -11.55
CA ARG A 148 -3.80 -8.57 -10.78
C ARG A 148 -3.90 -9.22 -9.40
N CYS A 149 -4.16 -8.41 -8.38
CA CYS A 149 -4.31 -8.87 -7.00
C CYS A 149 -5.29 -10.03 -6.86
N GLN A 150 -5.00 -10.96 -5.96
CA GLN A 150 -5.80 -12.16 -5.77
C GLN A 150 -6.33 -12.28 -4.34
N LEU A 151 -7.53 -12.83 -4.22
CA LEU A 151 -8.24 -13.01 -2.97
C LEU A 151 -8.82 -14.42 -2.91
N MET A 152 -8.44 -15.19 -1.90
CA MET A 152 -9.15 -16.39 -1.49
C MET A 152 -10.26 -15.98 -0.51
N VAL A 153 -11.50 -16.40 -0.79
CA VAL A 153 -12.67 -16.16 0.06
C VAL A 153 -13.38 -17.45 0.42
N ILE A 154 -14.18 -17.39 1.48
CA ILE A 154 -14.98 -18.50 1.98
C ILE A 154 -16.46 -18.14 2.05
N GLY A 155 -17.29 -18.97 1.41
CA GLY A 155 -18.74 -19.01 1.59
C GLY A 155 -19.12 -20.14 2.54
N THR A 156 -20.17 -19.95 3.35
CA THR A 156 -20.65 -21.00 4.27
C THR A 156 -22.15 -21.07 4.38
N LYS A 157 -22.69 -22.29 4.43
CA LYS A 157 -24.11 -22.56 4.69
C LYS A 157 -24.29 -23.54 5.83
N LYS A 158 -24.96 -23.11 6.91
CA LYS A 158 -25.37 -24.01 8.00
C LYS A 158 -26.61 -24.79 7.55
N LEU A 159 -26.56 -26.12 7.71
CA LEU A 159 -27.56 -27.07 7.27
C LEU A 159 -27.90 -28.04 8.42
N GLU A 160 -29.14 -28.52 8.46
CA GLU A 160 -29.58 -29.53 9.41
C GLU A 160 -30.26 -30.65 8.64
N GLY A 161 -29.72 -31.86 8.77
CA GLY A 161 -30.25 -33.04 8.09
C GLY A 161 -31.10 -33.92 9.00
N PRO A 162 -31.74 -34.97 8.44
CA PRO A 162 -31.63 -35.39 7.04
C PRO A 162 -32.29 -34.41 6.07
N LEU A 163 -31.57 -34.02 5.01
CA LEU A 163 -32.03 -33.02 4.04
C LEU A 163 -31.49 -33.35 2.64
N GLU A 164 -32.36 -33.39 1.63
CA GLU A 164 -31.96 -33.29 0.23
C GLU A 164 -31.77 -31.81 -0.10
N TYR A 165 -30.51 -31.39 -0.22
CA TYR A 165 -30.16 -29.99 -0.46
C TYR A 165 -29.77 -29.80 -1.92
N GLU A 166 -30.45 -28.88 -2.59
CA GLU A 166 -30.16 -28.48 -3.98
C GLU A 166 -29.72 -27.02 -4.00
N VAL A 167 -28.58 -26.76 -4.64
CA VAL A 167 -28.00 -25.41 -4.75
C VAL A 167 -27.33 -25.24 -6.10
N SER A 168 -27.38 -24.04 -6.66
CA SER A 168 -26.63 -23.73 -7.88
C SER A 168 -25.18 -23.34 -7.58
N GLU A 169 -24.28 -23.57 -8.52
CA GLU A 169 -22.91 -23.06 -8.43
C GLU A 169 -22.89 -21.54 -8.28
N PHE A 170 -23.80 -20.84 -8.97
CA PHE A 170 -23.97 -19.40 -8.86
C PHE A 170 -24.28 -18.95 -7.42
N ASP A 171 -25.18 -19.62 -6.72
CA ASP A 171 -25.53 -19.26 -5.34
C ASP A 171 -24.37 -19.48 -4.37
N LEU A 172 -23.57 -20.53 -4.59
CA LEU A 172 -22.37 -20.80 -3.79
C LEU A 172 -21.28 -19.74 -4.02
N LEU A 173 -21.05 -19.34 -5.28
CA LEU A 173 -20.13 -18.27 -5.62
C LEU A 173 -20.60 -16.93 -5.03
N LYS A 174 -21.90 -16.64 -5.13
CA LYS A 174 -22.51 -15.42 -4.59
C LYS A 174 -22.42 -15.35 -3.05
N GLU A 175 -22.58 -16.47 -2.36
CA GLU A 175 -22.42 -16.54 -0.89
C GLU A 175 -20.97 -16.27 -0.44
N ALA A 176 -19.98 -16.59 -1.29
CA ALA A 176 -18.57 -16.35 -0.99
C ALA A 176 -18.08 -14.95 -1.42
N ASP A 177 -18.81 -14.27 -2.31
CA ASP A 177 -18.44 -12.99 -2.90
C ASP A 177 -18.47 -11.85 -1.85
N PRO A 178 -17.32 -11.22 -1.54
CA PRO A 178 -17.23 -10.23 -0.47
C PRO A 178 -17.74 -8.85 -0.94
N PRO A 179 -18.29 -8.02 -0.03
CA PRO A 179 -18.52 -6.61 -0.32
C PRO A 179 -17.17 -5.88 -0.41
N LEU A 180 -16.94 -5.21 -1.53
CA LEU A 180 -15.73 -4.41 -1.82
C LEU A 180 -16.09 -2.93 -1.99
N GLN A 181 -15.18 -2.05 -1.61
CA GLN A 181 -15.34 -0.60 -1.77
C GLN A 181 -15.09 -0.18 -3.23
N SER A 182 -14.06 -0.72 -3.86
CA SER A 182 -13.71 -0.47 -5.27
C SER A 182 -13.64 -1.77 -6.07
N PRO A 183 -14.77 -2.44 -6.36
CA PRO A 183 -14.78 -3.69 -7.11
C PRO A 183 -14.38 -3.48 -8.57
N PHE A 184 -13.46 -4.31 -9.08
CA PHE A 184 -13.13 -4.30 -10.51
C PHE A 184 -14.10 -5.20 -11.29
N SER A 185 -14.74 -4.65 -12.31
CA SER A 185 -15.74 -5.38 -13.12
C SER A 185 -15.16 -6.55 -13.92
N GLY A 186 -13.87 -6.50 -14.26
CA GLY A 186 -13.17 -7.56 -15.00
C GLY A 186 -12.60 -8.69 -14.13
N ARG A 187 -13.06 -8.82 -12.89
CA ARG A 187 -12.63 -9.88 -11.97
C ARG A 187 -13.07 -11.26 -12.44
N THR A 188 -12.28 -12.29 -12.17
CA THR A 188 -12.64 -13.68 -12.45
C THR A 188 -12.72 -14.48 -11.16
N LEU A 189 -13.67 -15.41 -11.09
CA LEU A 189 -13.89 -16.29 -9.94
C LEU A 189 -13.54 -17.72 -10.34
N GLU A 190 -12.76 -18.40 -9.51
CA GLU A 190 -12.42 -19.81 -9.63
C GLU A 190 -12.92 -20.56 -8.40
N PHE A 191 -13.76 -21.57 -8.60
CA PHE A 191 -14.27 -22.42 -7.53
C PHE A 191 -13.20 -23.46 -7.15
N ILE A 192 -12.62 -23.32 -5.96
CA ILE A 192 -11.45 -24.09 -5.52
C ILE A 192 -11.83 -25.38 -4.81
N SER A 193 -12.80 -25.35 -3.90
CA SER A 193 -13.23 -26.56 -3.20
C SER A 193 -14.63 -26.43 -2.60
N LEU A 194 -15.34 -27.55 -2.52
CA LEU A 194 -16.59 -27.68 -1.79
C LEU A 194 -16.43 -28.74 -0.70
N LYS A 195 -16.66 -28.39 0.57
CA LYS A 195 -16.49 -29.31 1.70
C LYS A 195 -17.71 -29.30 2.62
N LEU A 196 -18.07 -30.44 3.19
CA LEU A 196 -19.12 -30.56 4.19
C LEU A 196 -18.50 -31.03 5.51
N ALA A 197 -18.63 -30.22 6.56
CA ALA A 197 -18.11 -30.52 7.88
C ALA A 197 -19.24 -30.57 8.92
N PRO A 198 -19.13 -31.38 9.99
CA PRO A 198 -20.07 -31.31 11.10
C PRO A 198 -20.02 -29.92 11.76
N ALA A 199 -21.11 -29.51 12.41
CA ALA A 199 -21.19 -28.21 13.08
C ALA A 199 -20.19 -28.05 14.25
N THR A 200 -19.66 -29.15 14.76
CA THR A 200 -18.55 -29.18 15.72
C THR A 200 -17.54 -30.22 15.26
N MET A 201 -16.27 -29.85 15.14
CA MET A 201 -15.19 -30.72 14.64
C MET A 201 -14.11 -31.00 15.69
N SER A 202 -13.57 -32.20 15.64
CA SER A 202 -12.41 -32.66 16.40
C SER A 202 -11.21 -33.04 15.52
N SER A 203 -11.45 -33.39 14.25
CA SER A 203 -10.38 -33.59 13.26
C SER A 203 -10.84 -33.30 11.83
N LEU A 204 -9.88 -33.28 10.90
CA LEU A 204 -10.18 -33.17 9.47
C LEU A 204 -10.80 -34.45 8.88
N ASP A 205 -10.70 -35.60 9.54
CA ASP A 205 -11.23 -36.88 9.04
C ASP A 205 -12.76 -36.88 8.97
N GLU A 206 -13.39 -35.96 9.71
CA GLU A 206 -14.85 -35.77 9.73
C GLU A 206 -15.35 -34.96 8.51
N VAL A 207 -14.44 -34.33 7.77
CA VAL A 207 -14.76 -33.46 6.63
C VAL A 207 -14.95 -34.29 5.37
N LYS A 208 -16.07 -34.08 4.68
CA LYS A 208 -16.35 -34.70 3.39
C LYS A 208 -15.98 -33.75 2.28
N ASP A 209 -15.06 -34.17 1.42
CA ASP A 209 -14.77 -33.46 0.17
C ASP A 209 -15.90 -33.72 -0.84
N LEU A 210 -16.46 -32.64 -1.35
CA LEU A 210 -17.54 -32.60 -2.33
C LEU A 210 -17.09 -31.89 -3.62
N SER A 211 -15.79 -31.67 -3.80
CA SER A 211 -15.24 -30.90 -4.92
C SER A 211 -15.45 -31.59 -6.28
N GLN A 212 -15.79 -32.89 -6.32
CA GLN A 212 -16.26 -33.59 -7.53
C GLN A 212 -17.58 -33.03 -8.11
N HIS A 213 -18.25 -32.14 -7.38
CA HIS A 213 -19.47 -31.47 -7.84
C HIS A 213 -19.21 -30.10 -8.50
N ILE A 214 -17.98 -29.59 -8.46
CA ILE A 214 -17.62 -28.31 -9.09
C ILE A 214 -17.82 -28.37 -10.61
N GLY A 215 -18.27 -27.27 -11.21
CA GLY A 215 -18.61 -27.18 -12.64
C GLY A 215 -19.99 -27.74 -13.01
N LYS A 216 -20.74 -28.30 -12.05
CA LYS A 216 -22.15 -28.67 -12.26
C LYS A 216 -23.03 -27.45 -12.01
N LYS A 217 -23.92 -27.14 -12.97
CA LYS A 217 -24.90 -26.05 -12.84
C LYS A 217 -25.75 -26.14 -11.56
N THR A 218 -26.09 -27.37 -11.18
CA THR A 218 -26.89 -27.70 -10.00
C THR A 218 -26.20 -28.81 -9.22
N ILE A 219 -26.02 -28.59 -7.93
CA ILE A 219 -25.41 -29.53 -7.00
C ILE A 219 -26.52 -30.04 -6.08
N LYS A 220 -26.76 -31.35 -6.11
CA LYS A 220 -27.69 -32.04 -5.20
C LYS A 220 -26.88 -32.84 -4.18
N LEU A 221 -27.13 -32.60 -2.90
CA LEU A 221 -26.41 -33.19 -1.77
C LEU A 221 -27.39 -33.85 -0.82
N ASN A 222 -27.04 -35.05 -0.35
CA ASN A 222 -27.77 -35.72 0.73
C ASN A 222 -27.09 -35.41 2.05
N ILE A 223 -27.68 -34.50 2.83
CA ILE A 223 -27.15 -34.08 4.13
C ILE A 223 -27.58 -35.12 5.17
N PRO A 224 -26.63 -35.78 5.86
CA PRO A 224 -26.95 -36.77 6.89
C PRO A 224 -27.64 -36.15 8.10
N ASN A 225 -28.25 -36.97 8.95
CA ASN A 225 -28.81 -36.53 10.23
C ASN A 225 -27.77 -35.75 11.06
N GLY A 226 -28.19 -34.65 11.68
CA GLY A 226 -27.34 -33.78 12.48
C GLY A 226 -27.09 -32.40 11.85
N LYS A 227 -26.26 -31.60 12.50
CA LYS A 227 -25.93 -30.22 12.08
C LYS A 227 -24.63 -30.20 11.30
N TRP A 228 -24.64 -29.54 10.15
CA TRP A 228 -23.54 -29.49 9.20
C TRP A 228 -23.28 -28.06 8.73
N VAL A 229 -22.08 -27.83 8.21
CA VAL A 229 -21.69 -26.60 7.55
C VAL A 229 -21.08 -26.96 6.20
N LEU A 230 -21.68 -26.42 5.13
CA LEU A 230 -21.14 -26.48 3.78
C LEU A 230 -20.18 -25.30 3.60
N TYR A 231 -18.95 -25.57 3.15
CA TYR A 231 -17.89 -24.62 2.91
C TYR A 231 -17.55 -24.54 1.43
N THR A 232 -17.49 -23.32 0.90
CA THR A 232 -17.15 -23.02 -0.50
C THR A 232 -15.91 -22.14 -0.51
N GLN A 233 -14.78 -22.63 -1.03
CA GLN A 233 -13.59 -21.81 -1.24
C GLN A 233 -13.57 -21.28 -2.67
N VAL A 234 -13.36 -19.98 -2.84
CA VAL A 234 -13.33 -19.32 -4.14
C VAL A 234 -12.09 -18.42 -4.23
N LYS A 235 -11.34 -18.54 -5.31
CA LYS A 235 -10.25 -17.61 -5.64
C LYS A 235 -10.80 -16.54 -6.60
N ILE A 236 -10.59 -15.28 -6.28
CA ILE A 236 -10.97 -14.13 -7.11
C ILE A 236 -9.69 -13.46 -7.60
N ILE A 237 -9.53 -13.33 -8.93
CA ILE A 237 -8.41 -12.62 -9.55
C ILE A 237 -8.88 -11.24 -10.00
N GLY A 238 -8.09 -10.21 -9.67
CA GLY A 238 -8.39 -8.81 -9.98
C GLY A 238 -9.69 -8.36 -9.34
N PHE A 239 -9.89 -8.65 -8.06
CA PHE A 239 -11.16 -8.40 -7.38
C PHE A 239 -11.45 -6.89 -7.17
N MET A 240 -10.41 -6.06 -7.07
CA MET A 240 -10.52 -4.63 -6.85
C MET A 240 -9.76 -3.79 -7.88
N GLU A 241 -10.22 -2.56 -8.08
CA GLU A 241 -9.56 -1.50 -8.84
C GLU A 241 -8.94 -0.45 -7.92
N VAL A 242 -8.02 0.34 -8.45
CA VAL A 242 -7.33 1.39 -7.72
C VAL A 242 -8.33 2.40 -7.16
N ILE A 243 -8.28 2.62 -5.85
CA ILE A 243 -9.08 3.64 -5.18
C ILE A 243 -8.59 5.00 -5.64
N ASN A 244 -9.50 5.76 -6.25
CA ASN A 244 -9.21 7.08 -6.82
C ASN A 244 -8.06 7.10 -7.83
N GLY A 245 -7.91 6.06 -8.66
CA GLY A 245 -6.97 6.11 -9.79
C GLY A 245 -7.34 7.16 -10.83
N ALA A 246 -6.36 7.90 -11.33
CA ALA A 246 -6.48 8.77 -12.50
C ALA A 246 -6.42 7.94 -13.80
N PRO A 247 -6.86 8.49 -14.95
CA PRO A 247 -6.81 7.77 -16.24
C PRO A 247 -5.42 7.20 -16.55
N GLY A 248 -5.35 5.95 -16.97
CA GLY A 248 -4.12 5.17 -17.16
C GLY A 248 -3.77 4.29 -15.95
N ALA A 249 -4.12 4.75 -14.75
CA ALA A 249 -3.91 4.06 -13.49
C ALA A 249 -5.23 3.54 -12.85
N GLU A 250 -6.40 3.94 -13.35
CA GLU A 250 -7.74 3.55 -12.85
C GLU A 250 -8.18 2.10 -13.14
N GLY A 251 -7.22 1.17 -13.17
CA GLY A 251 -7.42 -0.23 -13.47
C GLY A 251 -7.38 -1.16 -12.25
N PRO A 252 -7.27 -2.49 -12.46
CA PRO A 252 -7.13 -3.45 -11.37
C PRO A 252 -5.87 -3.16 -10.53
N VAL A 253 -5.94 -3.52 -9.25
CA VAL A 253 -4.78 -3.43 -8.34
C VAL A 253 -3.75 -4.51 -8.66
N LEU A 254 -2.49 -4.15 -8.57
CA LEU A 254 -1.32 -5.02 -8.74
C LEU A 254 -1.29 -6.15 -7.72
N ASN A 255 -0.86 -7.34 -8.15
CA ASN A 255 -0.52 -8.43 -7.24
C ASN A 255 0.80 -8.14 -6.53
N HIS A 256 0.72 -7.60 -5.31
CA HIS A 256 1.90 -7.28 -4.49
C HIS A 256 2.62 -8.54 -3.97
N LEU A 257 2.03 -9.72 -4.14
CA LEU A 257 2.62 -11.01 -3.80
C LEU A 257 3.24 -11.71 -5.02
N ASP A 258 3.32 -11.04 -6.17
CA ASP A 258 4.05 -11.51 -7.36
C ASP A 258 5.22 -10.57 -7.66
N GLU A 259 6.45 -11.07 -7.43
CA GLU A 259 7.68 -10.29 -7.62
C GLU A 259 7.88 -9.83 -9.08
N LYS A 260 7.48 -10.67 -10.04
CA LYS A 260 7.66 -10.36 -11.47
C LYS A 260 6.70 -9.24 -11.87
N ALA A 261 5.44 -9.31 -11.43
CA ALA A 261 4.46 -8.27 -11.65
C ALA A 261 4.90 -6.94 -11.01
N VAL A 262 5.38 -6.99 -9.76
CA VAL A 262 5.89 -5.80 -9.05
C VAL A 262 7.05 -5.16 -9.81
N LYS A 263 8.07 -5.94 -10.20
CA LYS A 263 9.21 -5.40 -10.96
C LYS A 263 8.80 -4.86 -12.32
N LYS A 264 7.92 -5.55 -13.05
CA LYS A 264 7.39 -5.08 -14.34
C LYS A 264 6.68 -3.74 -14.18
N TYR A 265 5.82 -3.61 -13.18
CA TYR A 265 5.07 -2.38 -12.90
C TYR A 265 6.00 -1.20 -12.57
N LEU A 266 6.94 -1.41 -11.64
CA LEU A 266 7.91 -0.39 -11.24
C LEU A 266 8.82 0.03 -12.40
N ASN A 267 9.31 -0.93 -13.17
CA ASN A 267 10.17 -0.65 -14.32
C ASN A 267 9.43 0.12 -15.40
N HIS A 268 8.16 -0.23 -15.70
CA HIS A 268 7.35 0.52 -16.66
C HIS A 268 7.21 2.00 -16.29
N MET A 269 7.06 2.30 -15.00
CA MET A 269 7.03 3.68 -14.50
C MET A 269 8.35 4.41 -14.76
N THR A 270 9.48 3.82 -14.39
CA THR A 270 10.80 4.42 -14.65
C THR A 270 11.11 4.54 -16.13
N ASP A 271 10.80 3.54 -16.94
CA ASP A 271 11.09 3.54 -18.37
C ASP A 271 10.33 4.67 -19.05
N SER A 272 9.05 4.83 -18.73
CA SER A 272 8.20 5.91 -19.23
C SER A 272 8.76 7.29 -18.87
N ILE A 273 9.09 7.53 -17.59
CA ILE A 273 9.57 8.85 -17.13
C ILE A 273 11.00 9.14 -17.65
N GLN A 274 11.91 8.18 -17.55
CA GLN A 274 13.32 8.37 -17.92
C GLN A 274 13.54 8.48 -19.42
N SER A 275 12.66 7.89 -20.24
CA SER A 275 12.72 8.04 -21.71
C SER A 275 12.72 9.50 -22.16
N ARG A 276 12.08 10.38 -21.39
CA ARG A 276 12.02 11.83 -21.61
C ARG A 276 13.00 12.60 -20.74
N MET A 277 13.01 12.32 -19.43
CA MET A 277 13.69 13.18 -18.44
C MET A 277 15.15 12.77 -18.15
N GLY A 278 15.60 11.63 -18.69
CA GLY A 278 16.85 11.00 -18.28
C GLY A 278 16.77 10.48 -16.83
N PRO A 279 17.91 10.31 -16.15
CA PRO A 279 17.95 9.78 -14.79
C PRO A 279 17.06 10.56 -13.81
N LEU A 280 16.40 9.86 -12.88
CA LEU A 280 15.42 10.47 -11.96
C LEU A 280 16.00 11.28 -10.81
N ALA A 281 17.13 10.83 -10.24
CA ALA A 281 17.71 11.40 -9.02
C ALA A 281 17.98 12.91 -9.01
N PRO A 282 18.33 13.58 -10.14
CA PRO A 282 18.47 15.03 -10.18
C PRO A 282 17.17 15.81 -10.01
N TRP A 283 16.01 15.15 -10.08
CA TRP A 283 14.68 15.76 -10.19
C TRP A 283 13.73 15.29 -9.08
N ILE A 284 13.79 14.02 -8.71
CA ILE A 284 12.91 13.38 -7.73
C ILE A 284 13.76 12.90 -6.57
N ARG A 285 13.41 13.31 -5.35
CA ARG A 285 14.08 12.86 -4.12
C ARG A 285 13.65 11.47 -3.74
N SER A 286 12.35 11.17 -3.79
CA SER A 286 11.82 9.88 -3.36
C SER A 286 10.57 9.45 -4.11
N PHE A 287 10.39 8.14 -4.17
CA PHE A 287 9.12 7.54 -4.53
C PHE A 287 8.33 7.17 -3.29
N PHE A 288 7.03 7.42 -3.34
CA PHE A 288 6.13 7.22 -2.23
C PHE A 288 5.13 6.10 -2.50
N SER A 289 5.02 5.17 -1.56
CA SER A 289 3.94 4.19 -1.47
C SER A 289 2.93 4.67 -0.42
N ASP A 290 1.73 5.02 -0.87
CA ASP A 290 0.64 5.38 0.04
C ASP A 290 0.09 4.15 0.78
N SER A 291 -0.92 4.36 1.62
CA SER A 291 -1.56 3.30 2.40
C SER A 291 -1.97 2.08 1.54
N MET A 292 -1.50 0.87 1.90
CA MET A 292 -1.80 -0.36 1.17
C MET A 292 -3.18 -0.94 1.56
N GLU A 293 -4.23 -0.27 1.11
CA GLU A 293 -5.64 -0.69 1.22
C GLU A 293 -5.98 -1.81 0.22
N GLN A 294 -5.33 -2.97 0.33
CA GLN A 294 -5.56 -4.10 -0.60
C GLN A 294 -6.86 -4.89 -0.35
N GLU A 295 -7.85 -4.30 0.34
CA GLU A 295 -9.19 -4.87 0.59
C GLU A 295 -9.25 -6.39 0.92
N GLY A 296 -8.27 -6.90 1.67
CA GLY A 296 -8.23 -8.30 2.10
C GLY A 296 -7.41 -9.25 1.22
N ALA A 297 -6.69 -8.76 0.20
CA ALA A 297 -5.80 -9.57 -0.63
C ALA A 297 -4.93 -10.50 0.22
N ASN A 298 -5.05 -11.80 -0.02
CA ASN A 298 -4.44 -12.84 0.81
C ASN A 298 -3.88 -13.99 -0.03
N TRP A 299 -3.92 -13.90 -1.36
CA TRP A 299 -3.55 -14.99 -2.24
C TRP A 299 -2.60 -14.56 -3.36
N THR A 300 -1.89 -15.55 -3.89
CA THR A 300 -1.13 -15.48 -5.14
C THR A 300 -1.05 -16.90 -5.70
N SER A 301 -0.80 -17.05 -7.01
CA SER A 301 -0.95 -18.33 -7.70
C SER A 301 -0.09 -19.45 -7.13
N ASP A 302 1.11 -19.13 -6.60
CA ASP A 302 2.03 -20.10 -6.00
C ASP A 302 1.93 -20.16 -4.45
N MET A 303 0.91 -19.56 -3.83
CA MET A 303 0.77 -19.49 -2.36
C MET A 303 0.83 -20.87 -1.69
N ALA A 304 0.10 -21.86 -2.20
CA ALA A 304 0.08 -23.20 -1.62
C ALA A 304 1.44 -23.91 -1.73
N GLU A 305 2.18 -23.66 -2.83
CA GLU A 305 3.55 -24.18 -3.00
C GLU A 305 4.52 -23.52 -2.03
N GLN A 306 4.48 -22.18 -1.92
CA GLN A 306 5.31 -21.41 -1.01
C GLN A 306 5.07 -21.81 0.44
N PHE A 307 3.80 -21.97 0.83
CA PHE A 307 3.44 -22.44 2.15
C PHE A 307 4.07 -23.81 2.42
N ARG A 308 3.86 -24.79 1.53
CA ARG A 308 4.39 -26.14 1.71
C ARG A 308 5.92 -26.15 1.83
N LYS A 309 6.59 -25.37 0.98
CA LYS A 309 8.06 -25.23 1.00
C LYS A 309 8.58 -24.66 2.32
N ARG A 310 7.85 -23.71 2.92
CA ARG A 310 8.31 -22.94 4.08
C ARG A 310 7.87 -23.54 5.42
N ARG A 311 6.71 -24.19 5.45
CA ARG A 311 6.07 -24.70 6.67
C ARG A 311 6.14 -26.23 6.76
N GLY A 312 6.39 -26.93 5.64
CA GLY A 312 6.63 -28.36 5.60
C GLY A 312 5.38 -29.26 5.52
N TYR A 313 4.19 -28.68 5.33
CA TYR A 313 2.94 -29.41 5.19
C TYR A 313 1.96 -28.73 4.23
N ASP A 314 0.87 -29.41 3.88
CA ASP A 314 -0.12 -28.90 2.92
C ASP A 314 -1.17 -28.00 3.59
N LEU A 315 -1.35 -26.79 3.05
CA LEU A 315 -2.31 -25.79 3.55
C LEU A 315 -3.76 -26.14 3.19
N MET A 316 -3.97 -26.71 2.00
CA MET A 316 -5.30 -26.80 1.37
C MET A 316 -6.36 -27.58 2.17
N PRO A 317 -6.02 -28.64 2.94
CA PRO A 317 -6.98 -29.29 3.82
C PRO A 317 -7.54 -28.37 4.91
N TYR A 318 -6.68 -27.50 5.47
CA TYR A 318 -6.97 -26.62 6.60
C TYR A 318 -7.54 -25.26 6.21
N LEU A 319 -7.20 -24.77 5.02
CA LEU A 319 -7.53 -23.42 4.55
C LEU A 319 -8.99 -22.96 4.78
N PRO A 320 -10.05 -23.76 4.54
CA PRO A 320 -11.42 -23.29 4.78
C PRO A 320 -11.71 -22.91 6.24
N PHE A 321 -10.93 -23.46 7.17
CA PHE A 321 -11.10 -23.32 8.61
C PHE A 321 -10.18 -22.26 9.22
N THR A 322 -9.17 -21.79 8.50
CA THR A 322 -8.22 -20.75 8.96
C THR A 322 -8.61 -19.35 8.48
N MET A 323 -9.60 -19.24 7.61
CA MET A 323 -10.01 -18.00 6.95
C MET A 323 -11.04 -17.21 7.77
N PHE A 324 -11.37 -16.02 7.26
CA PHE A 324 -12.48 -15.22 7.73
C PHE A 324 -13.39 -14.84 6.56
N LYS A 325 -14.64 -14.49 6.87
CA LYS A 325 -15.48 -13.77 5.90
C LYS A 325 -14.95 -12.35 5.72
N THR A 326 -14.46 -12.07 4.51
CA THR A 326 -13.97 -10.76 4.09
C THR A 326 -15.12 -9.79 3.85
N GLY A 327 -15.01 -8.56 4.34
CA GLY A 327 -15.87 -7.44 3.99
C GLY A 327 -15.09 -6.19 3.62
N GLY A 328 -15.79 -5.05 3.58
CA GLY A 328 -15.24 -3.79 3.08
C GLY A 328 -13.93 -3.39 3.78
N MET A 329 -12.97 -2.88 2.99
CA MET A 329 -11.59 -2.61 3.42
C MET A 329 -10.82 -3.84 3.94
N GLY A 330 -11.27 -5.05 3.58
CA GLY A 330 -10.68 -6.31 4.06
C GLY A 330 -11.04 -6.65 5.50
N ASN A 331 -12.07 -6.02 6.07
CA ASN A 331 -12.49 -6.28 7.44
C ASN A 331 -13.10 -7.68 7.60
N THR A 332 -13.04 -8.21 8.82
CA THR A 332 -13.73 -9.47 9.15
C THR A 332 -15.17 -9.16 9.52
N ILE A 333 -16.14 -9.76 8.82
CA ILE A 333 -17.57 -9.47 9.04
C ILE A 333 -18.27 -10.50 9.94
N ASP A 334 -17.70 -11.69 10.09
CA ASP A 334 -18.23 -12.74 10.95
C ASP A 334 -17.11 -13.68 11.41
N TYR A 335 -17.01 -13.88 12.73
CA TYR A 335 -16.08 -14.81 13.37
C TYR A 335 -16.72 -16.18 13.66
N ASN A 336 -18.06 -16.28 13.58
CA ASN A 336 -18.86 -17.47 13.91
C ASN A 336 -19.61 -18.01 12.68
N TYR A 337 -19.02 -17.83 11.51
CA TYR A 337 -19.62 -18.20 10.22
C TYR A 337 -19.64 -19.72 9.99
N GLY A 338 -18.64 -20.42 10.55
CA GLY A 338 -18.39 -21.85 10.32
C GLY A 338 -18.82 -22.79 11.45
N ALA A 339 -18.24 -23.99 11.41
CA ALA A 339 -18.24 -25.00 12.48
C ALA A 339 -17.44 -24.52 13.70
N SER A 340 -17.83 -24.96 14.88
CA SER A 340 -17.02 -24.83 16.10
C SER A 340 -15.99 -25.95 16.18
N PHE A 341 -14.94 -25.74 16.97
CA PHE A 341 -13.85 -26.71 17.13
C PHE A 341 -13.72 -27.13 18.59
N THR A 342 -13.37 -28.39 18.81
CA THR A 342 -12.83 -28.83 20.12
C THR A 342 -11.58 -28.01 20.47
N PRO A 343 -11.25 -27.82 21.76
CA PRO A 343 -10.07 -27.05 22.15
C PRO A 343 -8.77 -27.52 21.47
N GLU A 344 -8.59 -28.83 21.34
CA GLU A 344 -7.42 -29.46 20.74
C GLU A 344 -7.34 -29.16 19.23
N PHE A 345 -8.46 -29.29 18.53
CA PHE A 345 -8.50 -29.00 17.09
C PHE A 345 -8.37 -27.50 16.82
N ASN A 346 -8.95 -26.65 17.67
CA ASN A 346 -8.79 -25.21 17.56
C ASN A 346 -7.32 -24.78 17.68
N ASP A 347 -6.55 -25.37 18.60
CA ASP A 347 -5.10 -25.08 18.71
C ASP A 347 -4.36 -25.38 17.40
N ILE A 348 -4.69 -26.50 16.74
CA ILE A 348 -4.15 -26.83 15.42
C ILE A 348 -4.53 -25.77 14.40
N ILE A 349 -5.82 -25.41 14.29
CA ILE A 349 -6.30 -24.41 13.32
C ILE A 349 -5.64 -23.04 13.54
N GLN A 350 -5.49 -22.60 14.79
CA GLN A 350 -4.82 -21.32 15.09
C GLN A 350 -3.33 -21.35 14.70
N ARG A 351 -2.63 -22.47 14.89
CA ARG A 351 -1.23 -22.61 14.44
C ARG A 351 -1.11 -22.58 12.92
N VAL A 352 -1.99 -23.29 12.20
CA VAL A 352 -1.99 -23.26 10.73
C VAL A 352 -2.31 -21.87 10.20
N ARG A 353 -3.25 -21.17 10.85
CA ARG A 353 -3.57 -19.77 10.54
C ARG A 353 -2.36 -18.86 10.73
N TYR A 354 -1.65 -18.99 11.85
CA TYR A 354 -0.40 -18.27 12.09
C TYR A 354 0.64 -18.54 10.99
N ASP A 355 0.85 -19.80 10.63
CA ASP A 355 1.80 -20.17 9.57
C ASP A 355 1.41 -19.58 8.20
N TYR A 356 0.11 -19.46 7.94
CA TYR A 356 -0.40 -18.88 6.69
C TYR A 356 -0.18 -17.37 6.66
N ASP A 357 -0.51 -16.67 7.74
CA ASP A 357 -0.26 -15.23 7.86
C ASP A 357 1.25 -14.92 7.83
N LEU A 358 2.07 -15.73 8.50
CA LEU A 358 3.53 -15.62 8.43
C LEU A 358 4.05 -15.80 7.01
N THR A 359 3.56 -16.81 6.28
CA THR A 359 3.94 -17.04 4.88
C THR A 359 3.58 -15.84 4.02
N LYS A 360 2.36 -15.30 4.16
CA LYS A 360 1.93 -14.09 3.45
C LYS A 360 2.83 -12.88 3.75
N SER A 361 3.19 -12.66 5.01
CA SER A 361 4.09 -11.56 5.41
C SER A 361 5.49 -11.72 4.82
N GLU A 362 6.08 -12.93 4.87
CA GLU A 362 7.37 -13.22 4.24
C GLU A 362 7.33 -12.95 2.73
N LEU A 363 6.26 -13.39 2.05
CA LEU A 363 6.10 -13.16 0.61
C LEU A 363 5.97 -11.67 0.29
N LEU A 364 5.22 -10.89 1.06
CA LEU A 364 5.13 -9.45 0.82
C LEU A 364 6.48 -8.75 1.03
N GLU A 365 7.21 -9.12 2.06
CA GLU A 365 8.54 -8.57 2.32
C GLU A 365 9.49 -8.85 1.15
N GLU A 366 9.54 -10.11 0.71
CA GLU A 366 10.42 -10.59 -0.35
C GLU A 366 10.02 -10.09 -1.75
N ARG A 367 8.72 -9.96 -2.03
CA ARG A 367 8.20 -9.74 -3.38
C ARG A 367 7.72 -8.32 -3.64
N PHE A 368 7.52 -7.52 -2.59
CA PHE A 368 7.15 -6.13 -2.71
C PHE A 368 8.11 -5.18 -1.97
N ILE A 369 8.29 -5.33 -0.66
CA ILE A 369 9.05 -4.35 0.15
C ILE A 369 10.52 -4.27 -0.30
N LYS A 370 11.19 -5.42 -0.39
CA LYS A 370 12.57 -5.50 -0.87
C LYS A 370 12.69 -5.05 -2.33
N PRO A 371 11.87 -5.52 -3.29
CA PRO A 371 11.91 -5.04 -4.67
C PRO A 371 11.65 -3.54 -4.83
N PHE A 372 10.68 -2.96 -4.11
CA PHE A 372 10.38 -1.52 -4.15
C PHE A 372 11.54 -0.67 -3.65
N THR A 373 12.11 -1.05 -2.49
CA THR A 373 13.26 -0.34 -1.91
C THR A 373 14.52 -0.47 -2.77
N GLU A 374 14.76 -1.65 -3.34
CA GLU A 374 15.86 -1.90 -4.27
C GLU A 374 15.69 -1.12 -5.58
N TRP A 375 14.49 -1.08 -6.15
CA TRP A 375 14.19 -0.28 -7.34
C TRP A 375 14.42 1.22 -7.10
N CYS A 376 14.02 1.75 -5.93
CA CYS A 376 14.35 3.13 -5.55
C CYS A 376 15.87 3.35 -5.49
N ARG A 377 16.60 2.43 -4.86
CA ARG A 377 18.07 2.50 -4.72
C ARG A 377 18.77 2.47 -6.08
N GLN A 378 18.33 1.62 -7.00
CA GLN A 378 18.87 1.54 -8.37
C GLN A 378 18.70 2.86 -9.13
N ASN A 379 17.57 3.54 -8.91
CA ASN A 379 17.28 4.86 -9.47
C ASN A 379 17.91 6.03 -8.68
N LYS A 380 18.70 5.73 -7.63
CA LYS A 380 19.36 6.70 -6.74
C LYS A 380 18.38 7.69 -6.08
N VAL A 381 17.18 7.22 -5.77
CA VAL A 381 16.14 7.96 -5.05
C VAL A 381 15.81 7.26 -3.74
N LYS A 382 15.22 7.98 -2.78
CA LYS A 382 14.77 7.39 -1.51
C LYS A 382 13.45 6.65 -1.72
N SER A 383 13.16 5.66 -0.89
CA SER A 383 11.83 5.09 -0.73
C SER A 383 11.12 5.75 0.46
N ARG A 384 9.84 6.07 0.29
CA ARG A 384 8.93 6.44 1.37
C ARG A 384 7.72 5.51 1.31
N ALA A 385 7.23 5.06 2.45
CA ALA A 385 6.03 4.24 2.52
C ALA A 385 5.24 4.60 3.77
N GLN A 386 3.91 4.53 3.69
CA GLN A 386 3.05 4.43 4.86
C GLN A 386 2.87 2.97 5.24
N ALA A 387 3.08 2.66 6.52
CA ALA A 387 2.66 1.38 7.06
C ALA A 387 1.14 1.45 7.28
N TYR A 388 0.37 0.81 6.40
CA TYR A 388 -1.08 0.72 6.53
C TYR A 388 -1.58 -0.62 5.98
N GLY A 389 -2.57 -1.19 6.64
CA GLY A 389 -3.24 -2.42 6.21
C GLY A 389 -2.60 -3.69 6.80
N ARG A 390 -3.39 -4.76 6.81
CA ARG A 390 -3.07 -6.05 7.44
C ARG A 390 -1.83 -6.76 6.86
N CYS A 391 -1.33 -6.27 5.73
CA CYS A 391 -0.19 -6.83 5.02
C CYS A 391 1.17 -6.38 5.60
N PHE A 392 1.26 -5.24 6.30
CA PHE A 392 2.55 -4.68 6.78
C PHE A 392 3.08 -5.21 8.12
N PHE A 393 2.31 -5.98 8.88
CA PHE A 393 2.69 -6.96 9.93
C PHE A 393 1.41 -7.43 10.66
N PRO A 394 1.36 -8.63 11.25
CA PRO A 394 0.13 -9.33 11.65
C PRO A 394 -0.27 -9.13 13.12
N LEU A 395 0.01 -7.98 13.75
CA LEU A 395 -0.34 -7.77 15.17
C LEU A 395 -1.82 -7.49 15.45
N GLU A 396 -2.70 -7.72 14.48
CA GLU A 396 -4.14 -7.54 14.66
C GLU A 396 -4.94 -8.77 14.22
N GLY A 397 -5.04 -9.73 15.17
CA GLY A 397 -6.24 -10.57 15.45
C GLY A 397 -6.40 -11.89 14.71
#